data_AF-A0A2V9D4K7-F1
#
_entry.id   AF-A0A2V9D4K7-F1
#
_cell.length_a   1.000
_cell.length_b   1.000
_cell.length_c   1.000
_cell.angle_alpha   90.00
_cell.angle_beta   90.00
_cell.angle_gamma   90.00
#
_symmetry.space_group_name_H-M   'P 1'
#
loop_
_entity.id
_entity.type
_entity.pdbx_description
1 polymer ?
#
loop_
_entity_poly.entity_id
_entity_poly.type
_entity_poly.pdbx_seq_one_letter_code
_entity_poly.pdbx_strand_id
1 'polypeptide(L)'
;NILARYAWMSDERIRLKLKAAGYSRTATGIHLKLRRMKFKHDPSFYSANGLAQALGIDSHAVSRWIRRGHLRAQRRGTARGEQQHGDIYLIREKDVRRFILEHPTEIDLRKVDQLWFLDLLTNGFVRSA
;
A
#
# COMPACT_ATOMS: atom_id res chain seq x y z
N ASN A 1 -3.49 16.50 12.83
CA ASN A 1 -4.75 16.50 12.05
C ASN A 1 -5.25 15.06 11.89
N ILE A 2 -6.46 14.73 12.35
CA ILE A 2 -7.03 13.37 12.31
C ILE A 2 -7.20 12.81 10.89
N LEU A 3 -7.48 13.66 9.90
CA LEU A 3 -7.59 13.24 8.49
C LEU A 3 -6.25 12.76 7.93
N ALA A 4 -5.17 13.49 8.21
CA ALA A 4 -3.82 13.14 7.75
C ALA A 4 -3.37 11.77 8.29
N ARG A 5 -3.67 11.49 9.58
CA ARG A 5 -3.33 10.21 10.23
C ARG A 5 -3.96 8.99 9.54
N TYR A 6 -5.15 9.14 8.97
CA TYR A 6 -5.91 8.06 8.35
C TYR A 6 -5.99 8.15 6.82
N ALA A 7 -5.28 9.09 6.18
CA ALA A 7 -5.38 9.33 4.75
C ALA A 7 -5.06 8.12 3.85
N TRP A 8 -4.34 7.13 4.39
CA TRP A 8 -4.04 5.86 3.73
C TRP A 8 -5.24 4.88 3.67
N MET A 9 -6.28 5.08 4.47
CA MET A 9 -7.49 4.25 4.48
C MET A 9 -8.49 4.65 3.38
N SER A 10 -9.52 3.83 3.17
CA SER A 10 -10.68 4.22 2.36
C SER A 10 -11.46 5.39 2.97
N ASP A 11 -12.17 6.15 2.14
CA ASP A 11 -12.99 7.28 2.60
C ASP A 11 -14.03 6.84 3.64
N GLU A 12 -14.56 5.63 3.48
CA GLU A 12 -15.56 5.06 4.39
C GLU A 12 -14.97 4.66 5.74
N ARG A 13 -13.75 4.11 5.79
CA ARG A 13 -13.08 3.86 7.09
C ARG A 13 -12.67 5.14 7.78
N ILE A 14 -12.24 6.15 7.03
CA ILE A 14 -11.96 7.47 7.60
C ILE A 14 -13.25 8.06 8.18
N ARG A 15 -14.39 7.91 7.49
CA ARG A 15 -15.71 8.33 8.00
C ARG A 15 -16.04 7.66 9.34
N LEU A 16 -15.84 6.36 9.46
CA LEU A 16 -16.06 5.63 10.71
C LEU A 16 -15.13 6.12 11.84
N LYS A 17 -13.86 6.38 11.53
CA LYS A 17 -12.90 6.93 12.51
C LYS A 17 -13.26 8.35 12.95
N LEU A 18 -13.74 9.19 12.03
CA LEU A 18 -14.22 10.54 12.34
C LEU A 18 -15.48 10.50 13.20
N LYS A 19 -16.44 9.62 12.86
CA LYS A 19 -17.67 9.43 13.66
C LYS A 19 -17.34 9.00 15.08
N ALA A 20 -16.42 8.05 15.25
CA ALA A 20 -15.96 7.61 16.57
C ALA A 20 -15.26 8.71 17.39
N ALA A 21 -14.70 9.72 16.72
CA ALA A 21 -14.10 10.90 17.35
C ALA A 21 -15.09 12.08 17.49
N GLY A 22 -16.39 11.87 17.27
CA GLY A 22 -17.44 12.89 17.44
C GLY A 22 -17.69 13.79 16.23
N TYR A 23 -17.05 13.53 15.09
CA TYR A 23 -17.25 14.33 13.87
C TYR A 23 -18.29 13.71 12.94
N SER A 24 -19.22 14.53 12.42
CA SER A 24 -20.15 14.12 11.36
C SER A 24 -19.66 14.61 9.99
N ARG A 25 -19.25 13.68 9.12
CA ARG A 25 -18.80 13.94 7.74
C ARG A 25 -19.29 12.85 6.80
N THR A 26 -19.53 13.21 5.53
CA THR A 26 -19.83 12.25 4.46
C THR A 26 -18.53 11.72 3.83
N ALA A 27 -18.56 10.51 3.26
CA ALA A 27 -17.41 9.94 2.54
C ALA A 27 -16.95 10.85 1.39
N THR A 28 -17.90 11.43 0.64
CA THR A 28 -17.63 12.42 -0.42
C THR A 28 -16.95 13.68 0.13
N GLY A 29 -17.44 14.22 1.25
CA GLY A 29 -16.83 15.40 1.88
C GLY A 29 -15.40 15.13 2.35
N ILE A 30 -15.14 13.93 2.87
CA ILE A 30 -13.79 13.47 3.23
C ILE A 30 -12.91 13.36 1.99
N HIS A 31 -13.40 12.72 0.92
CA HIS A 31 -12.68 12.58 -0.35
C HIS A 31 -12.21 13.93 -0.90
N LEU A 32 -13.13 14.90 -0.99
CA LEU A 32 -12.84 16.24 -1.49
C LEU A 32 -11.84 16.97 -0.61
N LYS A 33 -11.97 16.85 0.72
CA LYS A 33 -11.03 17.47 1.67
C LYS A 33 -9.64 16.86 1.54
N LEU A 34 -9.52 15.53 1.43
CA LEU A 34 -8.24 14.83 1.23
C LEU A 34 -7.58 15.21 -0.09
N ARG A 35 -8.35 15.38 -1.18
CA ARG A 35 -7.82 15.88 -2.46
C ARG A 35 -7.28 17.31 -2.32
N ARG A 36 -8.04 18.22 -1.70
CA ARG A 36 -7.60 19.61 -1.47
C ARG A 36 -6.33 19.67 -0.62
N MET A 37 -6.19 18.77 0.34
CA MET A 37 -4.99 18.67 1.19
C MET A 37 -3.86 17.85 0.55
N LYS A 38 -4.02 17.35 -0.69
CA LYS A 38 -3.07 16.51 -1.42
C LYS A 38 -2.62 15.22 -0.70
N PHE A 39 -3.38 14.74 0.28
CA PHE A 39 -3.02 13.55 1.07
C PHE A 39 -3.32 12.20 0.41
N LYS A 40 -4.14 12.14 -0.66
CA LYS A 40 -4.37 10.88 -1.39
C LYS A 40 -3.24 10.47 -2.33
N HIS A 41 -2.25 11.35 -2.52
CA HIS A 41 -1.01 11.07 -3.22
C HIS A 41 0.11 10.81 -2.20
N ASP A 42 -0.06 9.79 -1.34
CA ASP A 42 1.09 9.21 -0.67
C ASP A 42 1.60 8.07 -1.58
N PRO A 43 2.65 8.31 -2.39
CA PRO A 43 3.16 7.32 -3.35
C PRO A 43 3.82 6.10 -2.68
N SER A 44 4.00 6.10 -1.34
CA SER A 44 4.85 5.15 -0.62
C SER A 44 4.24 3.76 -0.34
N PHE A 45 3.16 3.39 -1.03
CA PHE A 45 2.46 2.12 -0.80
C PHE A 45 2.17 1.34 -2.08
N TYR A 46 2.42 0.04 -2.03
CA TYR A 46 2.02 -0.91 -3.06
C TYR A 46 0.68 -1.55 -2.72
N SER A 47 -0.11 -1.83 -3.77
CA SER A 47 -1.07 -2.92 -3.73
C SER A 47 -0.35 -4.25 -3.95
N ALA A 48 -1.02 -5.38 -3.65
CA ALA A 48 -0.45 -6.70 -3.94
C ALA A 48 -0.10 -6.86 -5.43
N ASN A 49 -0.98 -6.39 -6.32
CA ASN A 49 -0.74 -6.42 -7.78
C ASN A 49 0.39 -5.49 -8.19
N GLY A 50 0.44 -4.27 -7.64
CA GLY A 50 1.51 -3.32 -7.96
C GLY A 50 2.89 -3.85 -7.54
N LEU A 51 2.98 -4.46 -6.36
CA LEU A 51 4.22 -5.09 -5.91
C LEU A 51 4.58 -6.31 -6.77
N ALA A 52 3.59 -7.13 -7.13
CA ALA A 52 3.81 -8.31 -7.97
C ALA A 52 4.35 -7.92 -9.35
N GLN A 53 3.81 -6.85 -9.95
CA GLN A 53 4.29 -6.30 -11.21
C GLN A 53 5.75 -5.82 -11.10
N ALA A 54 6.09 -5.06 -10.05
CA ALA A 54 7.45 -4.58 -9.83
C ALA A 54 8.46 -5.73 -9.63
N LEU A 55 8.02 -6.82 -9.00
CA LEU A 55 8.83 -8.02 -8.79
C LEU A 55 8.85 -8.99 -9.98
N GLY A 56 8.03 -8.77 -11.02
CA GLY A 56 7.90 -9.69 -12.16
C GLY A 56 7.30 -11.05 -11.80
N ILE A 57 6.36 -11.09 -10.84
CA ILE A 57 5.72 -12.32 -10.33
C ILE A 57 4.19 -12.24 -10.32
N ASP A 58 3.54 -13.35 -9.98
CA ASP A 58 2.10 -13.42 -9.79
C ASP A 58 1.64 -12.88 -8.42
N SER A 59 0.50 -12.17 -8.40
CA SER A 59 -0.06 -11.54 -7.19
C SER A 59 -0.46 -12.52 -6.07
N HIS A 60 -0.68 -13.80 -6.38
CA HIS A 60 -0.94 -14.83 -5.37
C HIS A 60 0.30 -15.13 -4.53
N ALA A 61 1.52 -14.95 -5.06
CA ALA A 61 2.76 -15.07 -4.29
C ALA A 61 2.82 -13.99 -3.19
N VAL A 62 2.56 -12.73 -3.57
CA VAL A 62 2.46 -11.61 -2.61
C VAL A 62 1.40 -11.88 -1.54
N SER A 63 0.22 -12.34 -1.97
CA SER A 63 -0.87 -12.69 -1.05
C SER A 63 -0.50 -13.86 -0.12
N ARG A 64 0.35 -14.79 -0.56
CA ARG A 64 0.85 -15.91 0.25
C ARG A 64 1.84 -15.41 1.30
N TRP A 65 2.77 -14.52 0.96
CA TRP A 65 3.72 -13.92 1.90
C TRP A 65 3.01 -13.12 2.99
N ILE A 66 1.96 -12.38 2.64
CA ILE A 66 1.12 -11.66 3.60
C ILE A 66 0.42 -12.63 4.56
N ARG A 67 -0.19 -13.69 4.03
CA ARG A 67 -0.88 -14.71 4.85
C ARG A 67 0.07 -15.48 5.77
N ARG A 68 1.31 -15.71 5.35
CA ARG A 68 2.36 -16.34 6.16
C ARG A 68 3.00 -15.38 7.18
N GLY A 69 2.68 -14.08 7.11
CA GLY A 69 3.23 -13.07 8.01
C GLY A 69 4.63 -12.57 7.65
N HIS A 70 5.24 -13.04 6.55
CA HIS A 70 6.54 -12.58 6.08
C HIS A 70 6.47 -11.14 5.56
N LEU A 71 5.41 -10.82 4.81
CA LEU A 71 5.20 -9.47 4.29
C LEU A 71 4.10 -8.76 5.08
N ARG A 72 4.47 -7.71 5.81
CA ARG A 72 3.48 -6.90 6.54
C ARG A 72 2.66 -6.06 5.57
N ALA A 73 1.34 -6.18 5.68
CA ALA A 73 0.40 -5.39 4.90
C ALA A 73 -0.78 -4.97 5.78
N GLN A 74 -1.41 -3.86 5.40
CA GLN A 74 -2.65 -3.39 6.02
C GLN A 74 -3.79 -3.52 5.01
N ARG A 75 -4.94 -4.00 5.46
CA ARG A 75 -6.16 -3.92 4.65
C ARG A 75 -6.59 -2.45 4.53
N ARG A 76 -6.81 -1.94 3.31
CA ARG A 76 -7.20 -0.54 3.06
C ARG A 76 -8.64 -0.25 3.50
N GLY A 77 -9.47 -1.28 3.53
CA GLY A 77 -10.90 -1.32 3.84
C GLY A 77 -11.75 -0.64 2.80
N THR A 78 -11.50 -0.94 1.53
CA THR A 78 -12.43 -0.59 0.45
C THR A 78 -13.73 -1.36 0.64
N ALA A 79 -14.85 -0.80 0.18
CA ALA A 79 -16.16 -1.48 0.20
C ALA A 79 -16.27 -2.53 -0.93
N ARG A 80 -15.14 -3.06 -1.43
CA ARG A 80 -15.11 -4.02 -2.53
C ARG A 80 -15.51 -5.41 -2.02
N GLY A 81 -16.51 -6.01 -2.64
CA GLY A 81 -16.90 -7.40 -2.39
C GLY A 81 -15.92 -8.41 -3.00
N GLU A 82 -16.12 -9.70 -2.72
CA GLU A 82 -15.26 -10.78 -3.23
C GLU A 82 -15.22 -10.84 -4.77
N GLN A 83 -16.35 -10.53 -5.43
CA GLN A 83 -16.44 -10.40 -6.89
C GLN A 83 -15.52 -9.30 -7.47
N GLN A 84 -15.05 -8.37 -6.65
CA GLN A 84 -14.13 -7.29 -7.02
C GLN A 84 -12.71 -7.54 -6.50
N HIS A 85 -12.34 -8.81 -6.30
CA HIS A 85 -11.06 -9.27 -5.76
C HIS A 85 -10.82 -8.84 -4.30
N GLY A 86 -11.89 -8.51 -3.57
CA GLY A 86 -11.84 -8.15 -2.15
C GLY A 86 -11.14 -6.83 -1.85
N ASP A 87 -10.82 -6.64 -0.57
CA ASP A 87 -10.16 -5.44 -0.08
C ASP A 87 -8.70 -5.34 -0.55
N ILE A 88 -8.25 -4.13 -0.83
CA ILE A 88 -6.89 -3.86 -1.32
C ILE A 88 -5.90 -3.93 -0.15
N TYR A 89 -4.86 -4.75 -0.30
CA TYR A 89 -3.69 -4.66 0.57
C TYR A 89 -2.92 -3.36 0.33
N LEU A 90 -2.47 -2.75 1.42
CA LEU A 90 -1.59 -1.61 1.46
C LEU A 90 -0.27 -2.07 2.09
N ILE A 91 0.77 -2.10 1.27
CA ILE A 91 2.10 -2.61 1.62
C ILE A 91 3.05 -1.43 1.57
N ARG A 92 3.69 -1.09 2.69
CA ARG A 92 4.60 0.06 2.73
C ARG A 92 5.95 -0.31 2.16
N GLU A 93 6.62 0.62 1.48
CA GLU A 93 7.98 0.42 0.96
C GLU A 93 8.94 -0.13 2.01
N LYS A 94 8.93 0.44 3.22
CA LYS A 94 9.74 -0.06 4.35
C LYS A 94 9.47 -1.53 4.71
N ASP A 95 8.22 -1.99 4.52
CA ASP A 95 7.82 -3.35 4.81
C ASP A 95 8.22 -4.29 3.66
N VAL A 96 8.19 -3.81 2.41
CA VAL A 96 8.75 -4.53 1.25
C VAL A 96 10.27 -4.68 1.41
N ARG A 97 10.98 -3.59 1.73
CA ARG A 97 12.43 -3.64 1.95
C ARG A 97 12.80 -4.62 3.06
N ARG A 98 12.12 -4.55 4.20
CA ARG A 98 12.35 -5.51 5.30
C ARG A 98 12.15 -6.95 4.81
N PHE A 99 11.05 -7.21 4.10
CA PHE A 99 10.79 -8.55 3.54
C PHE A 99 11.89 -9.02 2.59
N ILE A 100 12.37 -8.18 1.66
CA ILE A 100 13.48 -8.52 0.74
C ILE A 100 14.74 -8.89 1.52
N LEU A 101 15.07 -8.15 2.57
CA LEU A 101 16.26 -8.37 3.39
C LEU A 101 16.14 -9.63 4.26
N GLU A 102 14.95 -9.92 4.78
CA GLU A 102 14.69 -11.10 5.64
C GLU A 102 14.47 -12.39 4.81
N HIS A 103 14.00 -12.27 3.57
CA HIS A 103 13.63 -13.38 2.70
C HIS A 103 14.16 -13.22 1.25
N PRO A 104 15.47 -13.02 1.03
CA PRO A 104 16.02 -12.69 -0.29
C PRO A 104 15.80 -13.81 -1.32
N THR A 105 15.71 -15.07 -0.89
CA THR A 105 15.52 -16.23 -1.77
C THR A 105 14.09 -16.40 -2.29
N GLU A 106 13.11 -15.67 -1.75
CA GLU A 106 11.74 -15.67 -2.26
C GLU A 106 11.61 -14.85 -3.56
N ILE A 107 12.65 -14.13 -3.96
CA ILE A 107 12.63 -13.18 -5.08
C ILE A 107 13.63 -13.59 -6.16
N ASP A 108 13.15 -13.75 -7.39
CA ASP A 108 14.02 -13.93 -8.56
C ASP A 108 14.47 -12.56 -9.07
N LEU A 109 15.68 -12.15 -8.67
CA LEU A 109 16.25 -10.84 -9.04
C LEU A 109 16.34 -10.63 -10.55
N ARG A 110 16.31 -11.69 -11.38
CA ARG A 110 16.36 -11.55 -12.85
C ARG A 110 15.06 -11.02 -13.45
N LYS A 111 13.95 -11.10 -12.70
CA LYS A 111 12.60 -10.71 -13.16
C LYS A 111 12.16 -9.35 -12.66
N VAL A 112 12.83 -8.84 -11.64
CA VAL A 112 12.49 -7.59 -10.98
C VAL A 112 12.82 -6.40 -11.90
N ASP A 113 12.03 -5.34 -11.84
CA ASP A 113 12.43 -4.03 -12.37
C ASP A 113 13.68 -3.53 -11.59
N GLN A 114 14.84 -3.56 -12.25
CA GLN A 114 16.13 -3.31 -11.59
C GLN A 114 16.24 -1.90 -11.04
N LEU A 115 15.74 -0.89 -11.78
CA LEU A 115 15.83 0.50 -11.34
C LEU A 115 14.94 0.73 -10.13
N TRP A 116 13.71 0.20 -10.17
CA TRP A 116 12.81 0.20 -9.02
C TRP A 116 13.41 -0.51 -7.81
N PHE A 117 14.06 -1.66 -8.00
CA PHE A 117 14.63 -2.44 -6.91
C PHE A 117 15.78 -1.69 -6.23
N LEU A 118 16.67 -1.10 -7.01
CA LEU A 118 17.75 -0.26 -6.50
C LEU A 118 17.18 0.98 -5.79
N ASP A 119 16.13 1.59 -6.33
CA ASP A 119 15.47 2.74 -5.71
C ASP A 119 14.86 2.38 -4.35
N LEU A 120 14.17 1.24 -4.30
CA LEU A 120 13.60 0.69 -3.08
C LEU A 120 14.66 0.38 -2.04
N LEU A 121 15.79 -0.23 -2.41
CA LEU A 121 16.86 -0.57 -1.46
C LEU A 121 17.60 0.68 -0.97
N THR A 122 17.75 1.70 -1.83
CA THR A 122 18.51 2.91 -1.51
C THR A 122 17.67 4.01 -0.86
N ASN A 123 16.34 3.96 -0.90
CA ASN A 123 15.44 5.08 -0.54
C ASN A 123 15.49 6.26 -1.53
N GLY A 124 15.40 6.01 -2.83
CA GLY A 124 15.29 7.15 -3.76
C GLY A 124 16.63 7.75 -4.21
N PHE A 125 17.77 7.14 -3.88
CA PHE A 125 19.09 7.69 -4.18
C PHE A 125 19.70 7.18 -5.50
N VAL A 126 18.93 6.43 -6.29
CA VAL A 126 19.37 6.01 -7.62
C VAL A 126 19.47 7.24 -8.51
N ARG A 127 20.68 7.54 -8.99
CA ARG A 127 20.90 8.60 -9.96
C ARG A 127 20.59 8.03 -11.35
N SER A 128 19.57 8.56 -12.00
CA SER A 128 19.41 8.39 -13.45
C SER A 128 20.56 9.10 -14.14
N ALA A 129 21.30 8.38 -14.98
CA ALA A 129 22.33 8.93 -15.86
C ALA A 129 21.71 9.78 -16.97
#